data_AF-A0A8C2ZMA0-F1
#
_entry.id   AF-A0A8C2ZMA0-F1
#
_cell.length_a   1.000
_cell.length_b   1.000
_cell.length_c   1.000
_cell.angle_alpha   90.00
_cell.angle_beta   90.00
_cell.angle_gamma   90.00
#
_symmetry.space_group_name_H-M   'P 1'
#
loop_
_entity.id
_entity.type
_entity.pdbx_description
1 polymer ?
#
loop_
_entity_poly.entity_id
_entity_poly.type
_entity_poly.pdbx_seq_one_letter_code
_entity_poly.pdbx_strand_id
1 'polypeptide(L)'
;MPVTVGLSLQGAKVLQMFMWILNPRQVFDLSQGGLREALELYRKVPNLRILACGGDGTVGWILSTLDELQMNPQPPVAVLPLGTGNDLARTLNWGGGYTDEPVSKVLCHVEDGSVVQLDRWNLLVEKGAAEPEEGTQKLPLNVFNNYFSLGFDAHVTLEFHESREANPEKFNSRFRNKMFYAGAAFSDFLQRSSRDLSKHVRVVCDGTDLTPKIQELKFQCIVFLNIPRYCAGTMPWGNTGDHRDFEPQRHDDGCIEVIGFTVASLAALQVGGHGERLHQCREVVLTTFKTVPVQVDGEPCRLAPSTLRISLRNQANMVQKSKRRTSVPLLNDPHAVPDRLRLRVNRISLHEYDRLQYDKERLRDISIPVGIVVVRGDCDLETCRLYIDRLQEDESRGVPRTSSTSRLSPSWSFLDSTSADRFYRIDKAQEHLHFVTEICQDEVFILDHEGPTVNQGSMPDLVVEPTTGYVSRDTYNILFLLVRDSRGCSALHIAAQNGHEDLVGFILQQGVGDTALHKAASQKQHAVCRLLVKAGASLEKTNFQVNTHTRTHTHAHAHTRTHTHTHTL
;
A
#
# COMPACT_ATOMS: atom_id res chain seq x y z
N MET A 1 -16.07 -21.72 15.29
CA MET A 1 -15.40 -20.77 14.40
C MET A 1 -14.65 -21.55 13.33
N PRO A 2 -15.15 -21.63 12.08
CA PRO A 2 -14.38 -22.15 10.97
C PRO A 2 -13.31 -21.13 10.52
N VAL A 3 -12.13 -21.63 10.21
CA VAL A 3 -11.00 -20.89 9.63
C VAL A 3 -10.83 -21.37 8.20
N THR A 4 -10.87 -20.44 7.26
CA THR A 4 -10.69 -20.72 5.83
C THR A 4 -9.38 -20.10 5.37
N VAL A 5 -8.49 -20.89 4.77
CA VAL A 5 -7.16 -20.42 4.37
C VAL A 5 -6.97 -20.50 2.85
N GLY A 6 -6.65 -19.36 2.23
CA GLY A 6 -6.14 -19.30 0.86
C GLY A 6 -4.61 -19.48 0.84
N LEU A 7 -4.09 -20.28 -0.09
CA LEU A 7 -2.68 -20.65 -0.10
C LEU A 7 -1.77 -19.55 -0.68
N SER A 8 -0.92 -19.03 0.19
CA SER A 8 0.43 -18.53 -0.09
C SER A 8 1.44 -19.38 0.72
N LEU A 9 2.76 -19.23 0.53
CA LEU A 9 3.75 -19.87 1.40
C LEU A 9 3.48 -19.61 2.90
N GLN A 10 3.02 -18.40 3.23
CA GLN A 10 2.61 -18.03 4.58
C GLN A 10 1.27 -18.69 4.97
N GLY A 11 0.33 -18.82 4.03
CA GLY A 11 -0.93 -19.54 4.22
C GLY A 11 -0.77 -21.00 4.63
N ALA A 12 0.16 -21.74 4.04
CA ALA A 12 0.41 -23.14 4.42
C ALA A 12 0.89 -23.28 5.88
N LYS A 13 1.78 -22.39 6.33
CA LYS A 13 2.26 -22.35 7.72
C LYS A 13 1.11 -22.02 8.68
N VAL A 14 0.31 -21.00 8.35
CA VAL A 14 -0.85 -20.58 9.15
C VAL A 14 -1.91 -21.68 9.24
N LEU A 15 -2.19 -22.37 8.13
CA LEU A 15 -3.09 -23.52 8.06
C LEU A 15 -2.65 -24.60 9.05
N GLN A 16 -1.38 -25.01 9.01
CA GLN A 16 -0.84 -25.98 9.96
C GLN A 16 -0.99 -25.51 11.40
N MET A 17 -0.62 -24.26 11.71
CA MET A 17 -0.75 -23.70 13.05
C MET A 17 -2.18 -23.76 13.59
N PHE A 18 -3.19 -23.45 12.77
CA PHE A 18 -4.59 -23.57 13.18
C PHE A 18 -5.04 -25.03 13.36
N MET A 19 -4.59 -25.95 12.51
CA MET A 19 -4.91 -27.38 12.65
C MET A 19 -4.36 -28.00 13.96
N TRP A 20 -3.32 -27.40 14.55
CA TRP A 20 -2.78 -27.83 15.85
C TRP A 20 -3.63 -27.41 17.05
N ILE A 21 -4.37 -26.29 16.95
CA ILE A 21 -5.08 -25.70 18.09
C ILE A 21 -6.61 -25.78 17.97
N LEU A 22 -7.14 -25.94 16.75
CA LEU A 22 -8.56 -26.10 16.48
C LEU A 22 -8.89 -27.54 16.09
N ASN A 23 -10.16 -27.90 16.18
CA ASN A 23 -10.61 -29.17 15.62
C ASN A 23 -10.37 -29.17 14.09
N PRO A 24 -9.82 -30.23 13.49
CA PRO A 24 -9.58 -30.28 12.04
C PRO A 24 -10.83 -30.01 11.19
N ARG A 25 -12.04 -30.28 11.70
CA ARG A 25 -13.30 -29.95 11.01
C ARG A 25 -13.60 -28.45 10.97
N GLN A 26 -12.89 -27.65 11.75
CA GLN A 26 -13.01 -26.20 11.81
C GLN A 26 -11.98 -25.51 10.92
N VAL A 27 -11.06 -26.22 10.27
CA VAL A 27 -10.01 -25.62 9.45
C VAL A 27 -10.14 -26.11 8.02
N PHE A 28 -10.38 -25.19 7.10
CA PHE A 28 -10.66 -25.46 5.69
C PHE A 28 -9.58 -24.85 4.80
N ASP A 29 -9.00 -25.67 3.94
CA ASP A 29 -8.10 -25.24 2.89
C ASP A 29 -8.91 -24.89 1.64
N LEU A 30 -8.99 -23.60 1.31
CA LEU A 30 -9.79 -23.12 0.18
C LEU A 30 -9.18 -23.47 -1.17
N SER A 31 -7.90 -23.83 -1.23
CA SER A 31 -7.27 -24.26 -2.49
C SER A 31 -7.83 -25.58 -3.01
N GLN A 32 -8.43 -26.38 -2.11
CA GLN A 32 -9.06 -27.66 -2.44
C GLN A 32 -10.53 -27.48 -2.87
N GLY A 33 -11.02 -26.24 -2.95
CA GLY A 33 -12.43 -25.93 -3.20
C GLY A 33 -13.31 -26.25 -2.00
N GLY A 34 -14.58 -26.60 -2.25
CA GLY A 34 -15.46 -27.12 -1.21
C GLY A 34 -15.97 -26.10 -0.18
N LEU A 35 -15.78 -24.79 -0.41
CA LEU A 35 -16.20 -23.73 0.53
C LEU A 35 -17.70 -23.79 0.84
N ARG A 36 -18.52 -24.06 -0.18
CA ARG A 36 -19.97 -24.16 -0.03
C ARG A 36 -20.34 -25.31 0.90
N GLU A 37 -19.79 -26.49 0.66
CA GLU A 37 -20.00 -27.68 1.47
C GLU A 37 -19.47 -27.45 2.90
N ALA A 38 -18.32 -26.80 3.03
CA ALA A 38 -17.72 -26.46 4.33
C ALA A 38 -18.63 -25.53 5.15
N LEU A 39 -19.17 -24.46 4.55
CA LEU A 39 -20.06 -23.53 5.23
C LEU A 39 -21.42 -24.16 5.58
N GLU A 40 -21.93 -25.04 4.71
CA GLU A 40 -23.20 -25.75 4.95
C GLU A 40 -23.14 -26.62 6.22
N LEU A 41 -21.98 -27.21 6.55
CA LEU A 41 -21.79 -27.97 7.80
C LEU A 41 -22.07 -27.15 9.06
N TYR A 42 -21.89 -25.82 9.00
CA TYR A 42 -22.07 -24.91 10.13
C TYR A 42 -23.40 -24.15 10.10
N ARG A 43 -24.29 -24.45 9.16
CA ARG A 43 -25.57 -23.73 8.98
C ARG A 43 -26.44 -23.65 10.23
N LYS A 44 -26.38 -24.66 11.09
CA LYS A 44 -27.18 -24.74 12.34
C LYS A 44 -26.41 -24.33 13.60
N VAL A 45 -25.16 -23.87 13.47
CA VAL A 45 -24.33 -23.51 14.61
C VAL A 45 -24.64 -22.09 15.05
N PRO A 46 -25.15 -21.86 16.28
CA PRO A 46 -25.38 -20.52 16.79
C PRO A 46 -24.06 -19.79 17.06
N ASN A 47 -24.08 -18.45 17.03
CA ASN A 47 -22.91 -17.60 17.32
C ASN A 47 -21.67 -17.92 16.47
N LEU A 48 -21.90 -18.32 15.21
CA LEU A 48 -20.84 -18.65 14.28
C LEU A 48 -20.08 -17.39 13.84
N ARG A 49 -18.77 -17.34 14.09
CA ARG A 49 -17.83 -16.40 13.46
C ARG A 49 -16.90 -17.14 12.51
N ILE A 50 -16.59 -16.54 11.37
CA ILE A 50 -15.71 -17.12 10.34
C ILE A 50 -14.41 -16.30 10.30
N LEU A 51 -13.24 -16.95 10.20
CA LEU A 51 -11.97 -16.27 9.93
C LEU A 51 -11.47 -16.58 8.52
N ALA A 52 -11.43 -15.56 7.69
CA ALA A 52 -10.90 -15.58 6.34
C ALA A 52 -9.39 -15.27 6.36
N CYS A 53 -8.56 -16.29 6.19
CA CYS A 53 -7.11 -16.16 6.06
C CYS A 53 -6.73 -16.07 4.59
N GLY A 54 -6.54 -14.85 4.07
CA GLY A 54 -6.34 -14.63 2.64
C GLY A 54 -6.16 -13.16 2.28
N GLY A 55 -6.33 -12.84 1.00
CA GLY A 55 -6.47 -11.46 0.53
C GLY A 55 -7.94 -11.05 0.40
N ASP A 56 -8.18 -9.85 -0.14
CA ASP A 56 -9.54 -9.32 -0.32
C ASP A 56 -10.44 -10.24 -1.17
N GLY A 57 -9.90 -10.84 -2.24
CA GLY A 57 -10.63 -11.81 -3.06
C GLY A 57 -11.08 -13.07 -2.32
N THR A 58 -10.30 -13.52 -1.32
CA THR A 58 -10.72 -14.64 -0.44
C THR A 58 -11.93 -14.27 0.40
N VAL A 59 -11.95 -13.05 0.93
CA VAL A 59 -13.10 -12.53 1.70
C VAL A 59 -14.31 -12.40 0.78
N GLY A 60 -14.15 -11.84 -0.42
CA GLY A 60 -15.22 -11.71 -1.41
C GLY A 60 -15.84 -13.06 -1.80
N TRP A 61 -15.04 -14.11 -1.94
CA TRP A 61 -15.55 -15.47 -2.23
C TRP A 61 -16.39 -16.03 -1.07
N ILE A 62 -15.95 -15.85 0.17
CA ILE A 62 -16.71 -16.25 1.37
C ILE A 62 -18.04 -15.51 1.44
N LEU A 63 -18.03 -14.18 1.29
CA LEU A 63 -19.25 -13.37 1.34
C LEU A 63 -20.24 -13.76 0.24
N SER A 64 -19.76 -14.03 -0.97
CA SER A 64 -20.62 -14.50 -2.08
C SER A 64 -21.20 -15.88 -1.80
N THR A 65 -20.42 -16.79 -1.22
CA THR A 65 -20.93 -18.12 -0.86
C THR A 65 -21.95 -18.05 0.28
N LEU A 66 -21.77 -17.14 1.25
CA LEU A 66 -22.74 -16.91 2.31
C LEU A 66 -24.07 -16.37 1.78
N ASP A 67 -24.05 -15.49 0.77
CA ASP A 67 -25.27 -15.03 0.08
C ASP A 67 -26.00 -16.21 -0.60
N GLU A 68 -25.26 -17.04 -1.35
CA GLU A 68 -25.82 -18.20 -2.07
C GLU A 68 -26.45 -19.22 -1.11
N LEU A 69 -25.84 -19.42 0.05
CA LEU A 69 -26.36 -20.32 1.08
C LEU A 69 -27.52 -19.71 1.89
N GLN A 70 -27.75 -18.39 1.81
CA GLN A 70 -28.77 -17.69 2.58
C GLN A 70 -28.70 -18.02 4.07
N MET A 71 -27.50 -17.94 4.64
CA MET A 71 -27.25 -18.24 6.05
C MET A 71 -28.03 -17.28 6.96
N ASN A 72 -28.74 -17.81 7.96
CA ASN A 72 -29.54 -17.02 8.89
C ASN A 72 -29.39 -17.55 10.34
N PRO A 73 -28.87 -16.74 11.28
CA PRO A 73 -28.32 -15.39 11.09
C PRO A 73 -27.04 -15.43 10.22
N GLN A 74 -26.77 -14.35 9.48
CA GLN A 74 -25.56 -14.26 8.66
C GLN A 74 -24.32 -14.16 9.57
N PRO A 75 -23.37 -15.11 9.48
CA PRO A 75 -22.22 -15.13 10.36
C PRO A 75 -21.25 -13.97 10.05
N PRO A 76 -20.72 -13.27 11.07
CA PRO A 76 -19.68 -12.26 10.85
C PRO A 76 -18.36 -12.89 10.37
N VAL A 77 -17.69 -12.19 9.45
CA VAL A 77 -16.40 -12.61 8.87
C VAL A 77 -15.27 -11.72 9.37
N ALA A 78 -14.26 -12.32 10.01
CA ALA A 78 -12.98 -11.71 10.35
C ALA A 78 -11.95 -11.96 9.24
N VAL A 79 -10.92 -11.12 9.17
CA VAL A 79 -9.88 -11.20 8.13
C VAL A 79 -8.51 -11.37 8.77
N LEU A 80 -7.76 -12.39 8.34
CA LEU A 80 -6.32 -12.49 8.57
C LEU A 80 -5.60 -12.15 7.26
N PRO A 81 -4.90 -10.99 7.18
CA PRO A 81 -4.37 -10.45 5.93
C PRO A 81 -3.13 -11.22 5.43
N LEU A 82 -3.37 -12.22 4.58
CA LEU A 82 -2.31 -13.01 3.92
C LEU A 82 -2.04 -12.57 2.47
N GLY A 83 -2.86 -11.66 1.92
CA GLY A 83 -2.72 -11.14 0.57
C GLY A 83 -1.67 -10.02 0.43
N THR A 84 -1.63 -9.40 -0.76
CA THR A 84 -0.78 -8.23 -1.07
C THR A 84 -1.53 -6.90 -0.88
N GLY A 85 -2.81 -6.85 -1.30
CA GLY A 85 -3.69 -5.68 -1.28
C GLY A 85 -4.26 -5.36 0.11
N ASN A 86 -4.96 -6.28 0.75
CA ASN A 86 -5.45 -6.26 2.15
C ASN A 86 -6.11 -4.94 2.61
N ASP A 87 -6.74 -4.21 1.70
CA ASP A 87 -7.33 -2.91 2.03
C ASP A 87 -8.60 -3.05 2.90
N LEU A 88 -9.35 -4.15 2.73
CA LEU A 88 -10.46 -4.47 3.62
C LEU A 88 -9.97 -4.78 5.03
N ALA A 89 -8.87 -5.53 5.16
CA ALA A 89 -8.28 -5.84 6.46
C ALA A 89 -7.81 -4.58 7.19
N ARG A 90 -7.18 -3.63 6.48
CA ARG A 90 -6.81 -2.32 7.04
C ARG A 90 -8.03 -1.52 7.50
N THR A 91 -9.09 -1.51 6.70
CA THR A 91 -10.35 -0.84 7.06
C THR A 91 -10.95 -1.40 8.34
N LEU A 92 -10.85 -2.72 8.53
CA LEU A 92 -11.36 -3.44 9.69
C LEU A 92 -10.35 -3.57 10.84
N ASN A 93 -9.24 -2.82 10.80
CA ASN A 93 -8.16 -2.79 11.80
C ASN A 93 -7.38 -4.10 11.99
N TRP A 94 -7.44 -5.02 11.03
CA TRP A 94 -6.64 -6.26 11.04
C TRP A 94 -5.22 -6.05 10.49
N GLY A 95 -4.94 -4.88 9.91
CA GLY A 95 -3.62 -4.46 9.44
C GLY A 95 -3.32 -4.83 7.99
N GLY A 96 -2.15 -4.40 7.52
CA GLY A 96 -1.72 -4.58 6.13
C GLY A 96 -1.16 -5.96 5.77
N GLY A 97 -0.87 -6.80 6.75
CA GLY A 97 -0.30 -8.13 6.54
C GLY A 97 -0.05 -8.89 7.84
N TYR A 98 -0.11 -10.22 7.78
CA TYR A 98 0.22 -11.07 8.93
C TYR A 98 1.74 -11.10 9.18
N THR A 99 2.11 -10.89 10.44
CA THR A 99 3.49 -10.78 10.94
C THR A 99 3.88 -11.88 11.92
N ASP A 100 3.37 -13.10 11.72
CA ASP A 100 3.68 -14.28 12.54
C ASP A 100 3.29 -14.13 14.03
N GLU A 101 2.30 -13.29 14.34
CA GLU A 101 1.72 -13.24 15.69
C GLU A 101 1.08 -14.59 16.07
N PRO A 102 1.08 -14.99 17.36
CA PRO A 102 0.50 -16.28 17.74
C PRO A 102 -0.95 -16.44 17.27
N VAL A 103 -1.25 -17.54 16.58
CA VAL A 103 -2.62 -17.80 16.08
C VAL A 103 -3.68 -17.82 17.19
N SER A 104 -3.31 -18.17 18.43
CA SER A 104 -4.19 -18.05 19.59
C SER A 104 -4.61 -16.62 19.87
N LYS A 105 -3.70 -15.64 19.72
CA LYS A 105 -3.98 -14.22 19.85
C LYS A 105 -4.92 -13.73 18.75
N VAL A 106 -4.73 -14.22 17.53
CA VAL A 106 -5.66 -13.97 16.42
C VAL A 106 -7.07 -14.46 16.78
N LEU A 107 -7.20 -15.67 17.33
CA LEU A 107 -8.51 -16.20 17.76
C LEU A 107 -9.16 -15.34 18.84
N CYS A 108 -8.41 -14.87 19.84
CA CYS A 108 -8.94 -13.94 20.84
C CYS A 108 -9.45 -12.65 20.19
N HIS A 109 -8.71 -12.09 19.22
CA HIS A 109 -9.19 -10.91 18.50
C HIS A 109 -10.46 -11.17 17.67
N VAL A 110 -10.63 -12.39 17.14
CA VAL A 110 -11.87 -12.75 16.43
C VAL A 110 -13.03 -12.91 17.41
N GLU A 111 -12.78 -13.44 18.60
CA GLU A 111 -13.79 -13.56 19.66
C GLU A 111 -14.22 -12.19 20.19
N ASP A 112 -13.25 -11.34 20.56
CA ASP A 112 -13.45 -10.03 21.19
C ASP A 112 -13.86 -8.92 20.21
N GLY A 113 -13.67 -9.14 18.90
CA GLY A 113 -13.94 -8.13 17.87
C GLY A 113 -15.41 -7.72 17.82
N SER A 114 -15.66 -6.44 17.53
CA SER A 114 -17.01 -5.92 17.31
C SER A 114 -17.53 -6.30 15.92
N VAL A 115 -18.83 -6.57 15.81
CA VAL A 115 -19.47 -6.76 14.51
C VAL A 115 -19.84 -5.40 13.92
N VAL A 116 -19.39 -5.14 12.69
CA VAL A 116 -19.72 -3.96 11.89
C VAL A 116 -20.37 -4.38 10.58
N GLN A 117 -21.12 -3.48 9.96
CA GLN A 117 -21.69 -3.72 8.64
C GLN A 117 -20.69 -3.35 7.55
N LEU A 118 -20.76 -4.03 6.42
CA LEU A 118 -20.05 -3.69 5.19
C LEU A 118 -21.06 -3.69 4.04
N ASP A 119 -21.28 -2.53 3.43
CA ASP A 119 -22.06 -2.41 2.22
C ASP A 119 -21.41 -3.19 1.08
N ARG A 120 -22.25 -3.80 0.24
CA ARG A 120 -21.80 -4.56 -0.93
C ARG A 120 -22.60 -4.12 -2.14
N TRP A 121 -21.95 -4.10 -3.30
CA TRP A 121 -22.48 -3.38 -4.46
C TRP A 121 -22.58 -4.27 -5.67
N ASN A 122 -23.75 -4.30 -6.29
CA ASN A 122 -23.98 -5.02 -7.54
C ASN A 122 -23.36 -4.27 -8.72
N LEU A 123 -22.82 -5.03 -9.68
CA LEU A 123 -22.38 -4.56 -10.99
C LEU A 123 -23.18 -5.28 -12.08
N LEU A 124 -24.19 -4.60 -12.61
CA LEU A 124 -24.99 -5.11 -13.73
C LEU A 124 -24.44 -4.55 -15.04
N VAL A 125 -24.04 -5.43 -15.97
CA VAL A 125 -23.61 -5.04 -17.32
C VAL A 125 -24.78 -5.20 -18.29
N GLU A 126 -25.24 -4.08 -18.84
CA GLU A 126 -26.19 -4.04 -19.94
C GLU A 126 -25.43 -3.98 -21.27
N LYS A 127 -25.75 -4.91 -22.18
CA LYS A 127 -25.08 -5.01 -23.48
C LYS A 127 -25.41 -3.80 -24.35
N GLY A 128 -24.39 -3.15 -24.88
CA GLY A 128 -24.54 -2.20 -25.98
C GLY A 128 -24.93 -2.93 -27.28
N ALA A 129 -25.67 -2.23 -28.16
CA ALA A 129 -26.11 -2.75 -29.45
C ALA A 129 -25.00 -2.75 -30.55
N ALA A 130 -23.74 -2.51 -30.18
CA ALA A 130 -22.65 -2.32 -31.13
C ALA A 130 -21.90 -3.62 -31.47
N GLU A 131 -21.41 -3.68 -32.71
CA GLU A 131 -20.51 -4.70 -33.29
C GLU A 131 -19.24 -4.90 -32.43
N PRO A 132 -18.56 -6.06 -32.53
CA PRO A 132 -17.54 -6.47 -31.56
C PRO A 132 -16.25 -5.65 -31.70
N GLU A 133 -16.05 -4.68 -30.79
CA GLU A 133 -14.69 -4.23 -30.43
C GLU A 133 -13.97 -5.36 -29.64
N GLU A 134 -12.63 -5.37 -29.69
CA GLU A 134 -11.81 -6.25 -28.84
C GLU A 134 -12.14 -6.00 -27.36
N GLY A 135 -12.68 -7.00 -26.64
CA GLY A 135 -13.00 -6.87 -25.22
C GLY A 135 -14.07 -7.88 -24.76
N THR A 136 -14.17 -8.08 -23.45
CA THR A 136 -15.23 -8.90 -22.85
C THR A 136 -16.49 -8.07 -22.62
N GLN A 137 -17.65 -8.70 -22.80
CA GLN A 137 -18.96 -8.14 -22.39
C GLN A 137 -19.37 -8.55 -20.97
N LYS A 138 -18.50 -9.27 -20.26
CA LYS A 138 -18.73 -9.75 -18.89
C LYS A 138 -17.60 -9.29 -17.99
N LEU A 139 -17.96 -8.78 -16.83
CA LEU A 139 -17.02 -8.51 -15.75
C LEU A 139 -16.56 -9.81 -15.07
N PRO A 140 -15.36 -9.84 -14.47
CA PRO A 140 -14.88 -10.98 -13.70
C PRO A 140 -15.72 -11.21 -12.44
N LEU A 141 -16.25 -10.14 -11.85
CA LEU A 141 -17.13 -10.16 -10.68
C LEU A 141 -18.35 -9.29 -10.94
N ASN A 142 -19.51 -9.72 -10.46
CA ASN A 142 -20.78 -8.98 -10.51
C ASN A 142 -21.13 -8.30 -9.18
N VAL A 143 -20.25 -8.41 -8.18
CA VAL A 143 -20.36 -7.76 -6.87
C VAL A 143 -18.97 -7.28 -6.47
N PHE A 144 -18.87 -6.10 -5.88
CA PHE A 144 -17.65 -5.64 -5.23
C PHE A 144 -17.92 -5.26 -3.77
N ASN A 145 -16.88 -5.42 -2.96
CA ASN A 145 -16.87 -5.16 -1.52
C ASN A 145 -15.91 -4.01 -1.18
N ASN A 146 -14.89 -3.76 -2.00
CA ASN A 146 -13.89 -2.74 -1.75
C ASN A 146 -14.05 -1.57 -2.73
N TYR A 147 -13.82 -1.81 -4.01
CA TYR A 147 -13.88 -0.77 -5.03
C TYR A 147 -13.93 -1.31 -6.46
N PHE A 148 -14.55 -0.53 -7.34
CA PHE A 148 -14.55 -0.72 -8.79
C PHE A 148 -13.84 0.48 -9.43
N SER A 149 -12.97 0.25 -10.41
CA SER A 149 -12.28 1.36 -11.10
C SER A 149 -12.10 1.12 -12.59
N LEU A 150 -11.93 2.22 -13.32
CA LEU A 150 -11.63 2.23 -14.75
C LEU A 150 -10.52 3.21 -15.08
N GLY A 151 -9.80 2.93 -16.17
CA GLY A 151 -8.69 3.76 -16.62
C GLY A 151 -7.33 3.30 -16.10
N PHE A 152 -6.49 4.26 -15.72
CA PHE A 152 -5.07 4.01 -15.41
C PHE A 152 -4.85 2.93 -14.34
N ASP A 153 -5.58 2.98 -13.23
CA ASP A 153 -5.48 1.98 -12.16
C ASP A 153 -5.81 0.56 -12.64
N ALA A 154 -6.93 0.42 -13.35
CA ALA A 154 -7.33 -0.84 -13.94
C ALA A 154 -6.34 -1.33 -15.01
N HIS A 155 -5.70 -0.41 -15.74
CA HIS A 155 -4.68 -0.76 -16.72
C HIS A 155 -3.45 -1.36 -16.08
N VAL A 156 -2.92 -0.73 -15.03
CA VAL A 156 -1.79 -1.24 -14.24
C VAL A 156 -2.15 -2.59 -13.60
N THR A 157 -3.38 -2.71 -13.08
CA THR A 157 -3.87 -3.97 -12.51
C THR A 157 -3.94 -5.08 -13.56
N LEU A 158 -4.39 -4.76 -14.79
CA LEU A 158 -4.42 -5.69 -15.91
C LEU A 158 -3.02 -6.14 -16.33
N GLU A 159 -2.08 -5.20 -16.48
CA GLU A 159 -0.69 -5.51 -16.84
C GLU A 159 -0.02 -6.39 -15.77
N PHE A 160 -0.29 -6.12 -14.49
CA PHE A 160 0.16 -6.97 -13.38
C PHE A 160 -0.39 -8.39 -13.51
N HIS A 161 -1.69 -8.52 -13.79
CA HIS A 161 -2.35 -9.81 -13.94
C HIS A 161 -1.77 -10.61 -15.12
N GLU A 162 -1.69 -10.00 -16.31
CA GLU A 162 -1.12 -10.62 -17.52
C GLU A 162 0.35 -11.01 -17.30
N SER A 163 1.14 -10.16 -16.63
CA SER A 163 2.54 -10.44 -16.28
C SER A 163 2.68 -11.60 -15.30
N ARG A 164 1.77 -11.68 -14.31
CA ARG A 164 1.74 -12.75 -13.31
C ARG A 164 1.35 -14.08 -13.91
N GLU A 165 0.37 -14.11 -14.80
CA GLU A 165 -0.02 -15.32 -15.54
C GLU A 165 1.13 -15.80 -16.44
N ALA A 166 1.85 -14.88 -17.09
CA ALA A 166 2.98 -15.22 -17.94
C ALA A 166 4.21 -15.71 -17.15
N ASN A 167 4.43 -15.22 -15.92
CA ASN A 167 5.63 -15.54 -15.13
C ASN A 167 5.35 -15.75 -13.61
N PRO A 168 4.62 -16.80 -13.19
CA PRO A 168 4.18 -16.96 -11.80
C PRO A 168 5.30 -16.93 -10.75
N GLU A 169 6.46 -17.51 -11.08
CA GLU A 169 7.67 -17.58 -10.23
C GLU A 169 8.21 -16.19 -9.80
N LYS A 170 7.96 -15.13 -10.59
CA LYS A 170 8.42 -13.77 -10.29
C LYS A 170 7.55 -13.06 -9.25
N PHE A 171 6.33 -13.55 -9.02
CA PHE A 171 5.28 -12.88 -8.22
C PHE A 171 4.92 -13.62 -6.93
N ASN A 172 5.81 -14.51 -6.46
CA ASN A 172 5.64 -15.29 -5.23
C ASN A 172 5.91 -14.50 -3.94
N SER A 173 6.22 -13.20 -4.03
CA SER A 173 6.55 -12.34 -2.89
C SER A 173 5.74 -11.07 -2.89
N ARG A 174 5.11 -10.76 -1.74
CA ARG A 174 4.35 -9.51 -1.53
C ARG A 174 5.21 -8.27 -1.83
N PHE A 175 6.49 -8.30 -1.45
CA PHE A 175 7.41 -7.19 -1.71
C PHE A 175 7.62 -6.97 -3.21
N ARG A 176 7.86 -8.05 -3.97
CA ARG A 176 8.02 -7.97 -5.44
C ARG A 176 6.74 -7.52 -6.12
N ASN A 177 5.60 -7.99 -5.63
CA ASN A 177 4.30 -7.59 -6.17
C ASN A 177 4.06 -6.09 -5.95
N LYS A 178 4.31 -5.56 -4.75
CA LYS A 178 4.24 -4.12 -4.48
C LYS A 178 5.20 -3.31 -5.37
N MET A 179 6.43 -3.81 -5.56
CA MET A 179 7.42 -3.16 -6.42
C MET A 179 6.98 -3.10 -7.89
N PHE A 180 6.26 -4.12 -8.38
CA PHE A 180 5.67 -4.06 -9.71
C PHE A 180 4.68 -2.90 -9.82
N TYR A 181 3.75 -2.76 -8.87
CA TYR A 181 2.77 -1.66 -8.90
C TYR A 181 3.46 -0.29 -8.86
N ALA A 182 4.50 -0.13 -8.03
CA ALA A 182 5.31 1.09 -7.99
C ALA A 182 6.03 1.36 -9.33
N GLY A 183 6.61 0.32 -9.94
CA GLY A 183 7.32 0.39 -11.21
C GLY A 183 6.40 0.69 -12.41
N ALA A 184 5.24 0.03 -12.48
CA ALA A 184 4.24 0.20 -13.53
C ALA A 184 3.61 1.61 -13.49
N ALA A 185 3.28 2.10 -12.28
CA ALA A 185 2.84 3.48 -12.09
C ALA A 185 3.88 4.49 -12.61
N PHE A 186 5.17 4.17 -12.54
CA PHE A 186 6.26 5.03 -13.02
C PHE A 186 6.56 4.87 -14.52
N SER A 187 6.48 3.66 -15.08
CA SER A 187 6.70 3.41 -16.52
C SER A 187 5.59 4.01 -17.38
N ASP A 188 4.34 3.89 -16.94
CA ASP A 188 3.20 4.47 -17.65
C ASP A 188 3.00 5.96 -17.39
N PHE A 189 3.58 6.51 -16.32
CA PHE A 189 3.75 7.97 -16.22
C PHE A 189 4.58 8.52 -17.40
N LEU A 190 5.51 7.72 -17.92
CA LEU A 190 6.34 8.05 -19.09
C LEU A 190 5.67 7.68 -20.43
N GLN A 191 4.80 6.67 -20.46
CA GLN A 191 4.05 6.27 -21.66
C GLN A 191 2.69 6.97 -21.76
N ARG A 192 2.46 7.66 -22.88
CA ARG A 192 1.29 8.55 -23.09
C ARG A 192 -0.04 7.82 -23.38
N SER A 193 -0.20 6.55 -23.02
CA SER A 193 -1.24 5.65 -23.56
C SER A 193 -2.64 5.83 -22.96
N SER A 194 -2.83 6.49 -21.81
CA SER A 194 -4.15 6.66 -21.16
C SER A 194 -4.77 8.07 -21.29
N ARG A 195 -4.51 8.79 -22.39
CA ARG A 195 -4.84 10.23 -22.48
C ARG A 195 -6.30 10.58 -22.72
N ASP A 196 -7.18 9.62 -22.98
CA ASP A 196 -8.54 9.92 -23.46
C ASP A 196 -9.69 9.21 -22.72
N LEU A 197 -9.48 8.65 -21.51
CA LEU A 197 -10.58 8.01 -20.75
C LEU A 197 -11.81 8.93 -20.66
N SER A 198 -11.59 10.18 -20.24
CA SER A 198 -12.63 11.18 -20.02
C SER A 198 -13.51 11.47 -21.25
N LYS A 199 -13.02 11.22 -22.47
CA LYS A 199 -13.78 11.41 -23.72
C LYS A 199 -14.69 10.24 -24.08
N HIS A 200 -14.49 9.09 -23.45
CA HIS A 200 -15.14 7.83 -23.82
C HIS A 200 -15.99 7.25 -22.70
N VAL A 201 -16.32 8.08 -21.70
CA VAL A 201 -17.16 7.68 -20.57
C VAL A 201 -18.27 8.70 -20.36
N ARG A 202 -19.43 8.20 -19.91
CA ARG A 202 -20.50 9.00 -19.33
C ARG A 202 -20.80 8.45 -17.95
N VAL A 203 -20.83 9.31 -16.93
CA VAL A 203 -21.06 8.90 -15.54
C VAL A 203 -22.20 9.72 -14.97
N VAL A 204 -23.26 9.02 -14.55
CA VAL A 204 -24.41 9.62 -13.89
C VAL A 204 -24.54 9.01 -12.50
N CYS A 205 -24.57 9.86 -11.46
CA CYS A 205 -24.66 9.48 -10.05
C CYS A 205 -25.94 10.08 -9.46
N ASP A 206 -26.86 9.25 -8.95
CA ASP A 206 -28.16 9.68 -8.42
C ASP A 206 -28.92 10.69 -9.33
N GLY A 207 -28.80 10.51 -10.65
CA GLY A 207 -29.39 11.38 -11.67
C GLY A 207 -28.55 12.61 -12.06
N THR A 208 -27.47 12.91 -11.34
CA THR A 208 -26.53 13.98 -11.65
C THR A 208 -25.50 13.52 -12.69
N ASP A 209 -25.43 14.19 -13.84
CA ASP A 209 -24.42 13.89 -14.87
C ASP A 209 -23.06 14.53 -14.54
N LEU A 210 -22.08 13.70 -14.23
CA LEU A 210 -20.71 14.09 -13.88
C LEU A 210 -19.79 14.17 -15.10
N THR A 211 -20.27 13.78 -16.27
CA THR A 211 -19.49 13.73 -17.52
C THR A 211 -18.81 15.06 -17.86
N PRO A 212 -19.47 16.23 -17.72
CA PRO A 212 -18.81 17.52 -17.98
C PRO A 212 -17.59 17.75 -17.08
N LYS A 213 -17.72 17.50 -15.76
CA LYS A 213 -16.63 17.65 -14.78
C LYS A 213 -15.47 16.68 -15.09
N ILE A 214 -15.78 15.44 -15.46
CA ILE A 214 -14.79 14.42 -15.84
C ILE A 214 -13.99 14.85 -17.08
N GLN A 215 -14.67 15.41 -18.08
CA GLN A 215 -14.05 15.90 -19.32
C GLN A 215 -13.21 17.16 -19.08
N GLU A 216 -13.71 18.11 -18.29
CA GLU A 216 -13.03 19.35 -17.95
C GLU A 216 -11.70 19.08 -17.21
N LEU A 217 -11.74 18.25 -16.17
CA LEU A 217 -10.58 17.92 -15.34
C LEU A 217 -9.70 16.82 -15.94
N LYS A 218 -10.14 16.21 -17.04
CA LYS A 218 -9.39 15.20 -17.82
C LYS A 218 -8.90 14.03 -16.98
N PHE A 219 -9.77 13.47 -16.14
CA PHE A 219 -9.40 12.30 -15.34
C PHE A 219 -8.95 11.13 -16.21
N GLN A 220 -7.88 10.48 -15.77
CA GLN A 220 -7.34 9.27 -16.38
C GLN A 220 -7.73 8.01 -15.60
N CYS A 221 -8.29 8.18 -14.40
CA CYS A 221 -8.84 7.10 -13.60
C CYS A 221 -10.07 7.62 -12.85
N ILE A 222 -11.10 6.78 -12.79
CA ILE A 222 -12.30 7.01 -11.98
C ILE A 222 -12.43 5.80 -11.07
N VAL A 223 -12.65 6.04 -9.78
CA VAL A 223 -12.77 5.01 -8.76
C VAL A 223 -14.10 5.17 -8.03
N PHE A 224 -14.82 4.07 -7.90
CA PHE A 224 -16.02 3.91 -7.09
C PHE A 224 -15.62 3.13 -5.83
N LEU A 225 -15.52 3.81 -4.70
CA LEU A 225 -15.06 3.25 -3.44
C LEU A 225 -16.23 2.94 -2.51
N ASN A 226 -16.11 1.79 -1.85
CA ASN A 226 -16.96 1.40 -0.73
C ASN A 226 -16.20 1.41 0.60
N ILE A 227 -14.89 1.19 0.58
CA ILE A 227 -14.05 1.24 1.78
C ILE A 227 -13.06 2.42 1.75
N PRO A 228 -12.63 2.93 2.92
CA PRO A 228 -11.70 4.06 3.00
C PRO A 228 -10.28 3.78 2.52
N ARG A 229 -9.90 2.50 2.39
CA ARG A 229 -8.53 2.09 2.07
C ARG A 229 -8.44 1.67 0.62
N TYR A 230 -7.39 2.13 -0.04
CA TYR A 230 -7.13 1.87 -1.44
C TYR A 230 -5.62 1.88 -1.71
N CYS A 231 -5.18 1.14 -2.72
CA CYS A 231 -3.78 1.14 -3.19
C CYS A 231 -2.79 0.95 -2.02
N ALA A 232 -2.94 -0.16 -1.29
CA ALA A 232 -2.09 -0.53 -0.14
C ALA A 232 -2.23 0.38 1.09
N GLY A 233 -3.44 0.87 1.35
CA GLY A 233 -3.80 1.57 2.58
C GLY A 233 -3.86 3.09 2.50
N THR A 234 -3.67 3.68 1.33
CA THR A 234 -3.92 5.12 1.11
C THR A 234 -5.40 5.45 1.31
N MET A 235 -5.71 6.73 1.57
CA MET A 235 -7.07 7.22 1.82
C MET A 235 -7.50 8.20 0.73
N PRO A 236 -8.01 7.70 -0.41
CA PRO A 236 -8.23 8.51 -1.59
C PRO A 236 -9.35 9.54 -1.44
N TRP A 237 -10.32 9.30 -0.53
CA TRP A 237 -11.34 10.29 -0.18
C TRP A 237 -10.79 11.42 0.71
N GLY A 238 -9.73 11.18 1.49
CA GLY A 238 -9.17 12.15 2.43
C GLY A 238 -10.15 12.63 3.51
N ASN A 239 -9.79 13.72 4.21
CA ASN A 239 -10.64 14.33 5.23
C ASN A 239 -11.54 15.43 4.63
N THR A 240 -12.84 15.45 4.97
CA THR A 240 -13.83 16.40 4.43
C THR A 240 -13.90 17.72 5.21
N GLY A 241 -13.09 17.87 6.27
CA GLY A 241 -13.17 18.93 7.29
C GLY A 241 -13.33 20.40 6.83
N ASP A 242 -12.98 20.75 5.59
CA ASP A 242 -13.12 22.11 5.05
C ASP A 242 -14.21 22.27 3.97
N HIS A 243 -14.79 21.18 3.45
CA HIS A 243 -15.76 21.19 2.36
C HIS A 243 -17.13 20.66 2.82
N ARG A 244 -18.15 21.53 2.86
CA ARG A 244 -19.51 21.19 3.34
C ARG A 244 -20.35 20.35 2.36
N ASP A 245 -19.81 20.01 1.19
CA ASP A 245 -20.57 19.35 0.13
C ASP A 245 -20.55 17.81 0.26
N PHE A 246 -19.69 17.26 1.11
CA PHE A 246 -19.49 15.82 1.27
C PHE A 246 -19.38 15.41 2.74
N GLU A 247 -19.98 14.27 3.07
CA GLU A 247 -19.85 13.64 4.39
C GLU A 247 -18.56 12.82 4.49
N PRO A 248 -18.09 12.52 5.72
CA PRO A 248 -17.02 11.55 5.95
C PRO A 248 -17.37 10.19 5.32
N GLN A 249 -16.37 9.54 4.71
CA GLN A 249 -16.55 8.24 4.08
C GLN A 249 -16.84 7.15 5.12
N ARG A 250 -17.87 6.35 4.84
CA ARG A 250 -18.29 5.21 5.65
C ARG A 250 -18.52 4.02 4.74
N HIS A 251 -18.41 2.81 5.29
CA HIS A 251 -18.56 1.56 4.54
C HIS A 251 -19.87 0.83 4.89
N ASP A 252 -20.79 1.53 5.54
CA ASP A 252 -22.03 1.04 6.12
C ASP A 252 -23.17 2.06 6.07
N ASP A 253 -23.08 3.06 5.20
CA ASP A 253 -24.06 4.15 5.05
C ASP A 253 -24.97 4.00 3.81
N GLY A 254 -24.74 2.97 3.00
CA GLY A 254 -25.44 2.71 1.76
C GLY A 254 -25.04 3.65 0.63
N CYS A 255 -23.85 4.27 0.70
CA CYS A 255 -23.31 5.16 -0.32
C CYS A 255 -21.98 4.63 -0.90
N ILE A 256 -21.67 5.02 -2.13
CA ILE A 256 -20.33 4.89 -2.71
C ILE A 256 -19.72 6.25 -2.97
N GLU A 257 -18.43 6.37 -2.72
CA GLU A 257 -17.62 7.53 -3.06
C GLU A 257 -17.13 7.42 -4.50
N VAL A 258 -17.40 8.45 -5.29
CA VAL A 258 -16.95 8.58 -6.68
C VAL A 258 -15.80 9.58 -6.72
N ILE A 259 -14.62 9.10 -7.10
CA ILE A 259 -13.38 9.87 -7.08
C ILE A 259 -12.74 9.89 -8.48
N GLY A 260 -12.32 11.08 -8.90
CA GLY A 260 -11.55 11.29 -10.12
C GLY A 260 -10.07 11.46 -9.84
N PHE A 261 -9.22 10.80 -10.64
CA PHE A 261 -7.78 10.93 -10.58
C PHE A 261 -7.20 11.41 -11.89
N THR A 262 -6.39 12.46 -11.79
CA THR A 262 -5.28 12.70 -12.71
C THR A 262 -4.09 11.82 -12.30
N VAL A 263 -3.16 11.61 -13.22
CA VAL A 263 -1.89 10.92 -12.95
C VAL A 263 -1.13 11.58 -11.80
N ALA A 264 -1.17 12.92 -11.70
CA ALA A 264 -0.51 13.64 -10.61
C ALA A 264 -1.18 13.36 -9.25
N SER A 265 -2.51 13.42 -9.17
CA SER A 265 -3.23 13.12 -7.93
C SER A 265 -3.11 11.66 -7.52
N LEU A 266 -3.04 10.73 -8.48
CA LEU A 266 -2.84 9.31 -8.19
C LEU A 266 -1.44 9.07 -7.61
N ALA A 267 -0.41 9.70 -8.18
CA ALA A 267 0.95 9.64 -7.64
C ALA A 267 1.06 10.28 -6.24
N ALA A 268 0.28 11.33 -5.98
CA ALA A 268 0.27 12.00 -4.69
C ALA A 268 -0.37 11.16 -3.55
N LEU A 269 -1.16 10.12 -3.84
CA LEU A 269 -1.78 9.28 -2.81
C LEU A 269 -0.77 8.67 -1.84
N GLN A 270 0.40 8.28 -2.34
CA GLN A 270 1.45 7.65 -1.52
C GLN A 270 2.10 8.60 -0.51
N VAL A 271 1.97 9.92 -0.72
CA VAL A 271 2.43 10.95 0.24
C VAL A 271 1.26 11.58 1.00
N GLY A 272 0.13 10.87 1.04
CA GLY A 272 -1.08 11.29 1.74
C GLY A 272 -1.87 12.38 1.01
N GLY A 273 -1.75 12.45 -0.31
CA GLY A 273 -2.70 13.17 -1.15
C GLY A 273 -4.06 12.45 -1.22
N HIS A 274 -5.01 13.08 -1.89
CA HIS A 274 -6.36 12.55 -2.14
C HIS A 274 -6.76 12.78 -3.61
N GLY A 275 -7.78 12.07 -4.08
CA GLY A 275 -8.37 12.33 -5.40
C GLY A 275 -9.36 13.48 -5.37
N GLU A 276 -9.86 13.87 -6.55
CA GLU A 276 -10.94 14.84 -6.66
C GLU A 276 -12.27 14.15 -6.31
N ARG A 277 -12.97 14.67 -5.31
CA ARG A 277 -14.29 14.15 -4.90
C ARG A 277 -15.34 14.59 -5.92
N LEU A 278 -16.04 13.62 -6.50
CA LEU A 278 -17.06 13.87 -7.52
C LEU A 278 -18.47 13.73 -6.97
N HIS A 279 -18.74 12.66 -6.21
CA HIS A 279 -20.05 12.40 -5.62
C HIS A 279 -19.96 11.40 -4.47
N GLN A 280 -20.94 11.42 -3.56
CA GLN A 280 -21.28 10.30 -2.68
C GLN A 280 -22.72 9.89 -3.02
N CYS A 281 -22.95 8.67 -3.51
CA CYS A 281 -24.21 8.31 -4.18
C CYS A 281 -24.67 6.88 -3.92
N ARG A 282 -25.94 6.58 -4.24
CA ARG A 282 -26.55 5.24 -4.05
C ARG A 282 -26.73 4.47 -5.35
N GLU A 283 -26.79 5.16 -6.48
CA GLU A 283 -26.89 4.55 -7.79
C GLU A 283 -25.96 5.24 -8.78
N VAL A 284 -25.27 4.42 -9.58
CA VAL A 284 -24.45 4.91 -10.70
C VAL A 284 -24.83 4.24 -12.00
N VAL A 285 -24.94 5.04 -13.05
CA VAL A 285 -24.98 4.58 -14.43
C VAL A 285 -23.71 5.05 -15.13
N LEU A 286 -22.82 4.10 -15.41
CA LEU A 286 -21.58 4.31 -16.16
C LEU A 286 -21.75 3.77 -17.57
N THR A 287 -21.59 4.59 -18.59
CA THR A 287 -21.55 4.14 -19.99
C THR A 287 -20.15 4.31 -20.54
N THR A 288 -19.58 3.27 -21.14
CA THR A 288 -18.30 3.30 -21.86
C THR A 288 -18.57 3.23 -23.36
N PHE A 289 -17.90 4.09 -24.15
CA PHE A 289 -18.08 4.18 -25.60
C PHE A 289 -16.95 3.55 -26.40
N LYS A 290 -15.94 3.02 -25.72
CA LYS A 290 -14.82 2.24 -26.27
C LYS A 290 -14.44 1.14 -25.30
N THR A 291 -13.70 0.15 -25.77
CA THR A 291 -13.03 -0.79 -24.89
C THR A 291 -12.13 -0.05 -23.91
N VAL A 292 -12.35 -0.27 -22.61
CA VAL A 292 -11.57 0.32 -21.53
C VAL A 292 -11.11 -0.75 -20.54
N PRO A 293 -9.89 -0.62 -19.96
CA PRO A 293 -9.50 -1.44 -18.84
C PRO A 293 -10.35 -1.06 -17.62
N VAL A 294 -10.91 -2.07 -16.96
CA VAL A 294 -11.65 -1.96 -15.70
C VAL A 294 -11.15 -3.02 -14.72
N GLN A 295 -11.34 -2.80 -13.43
CA GLN A 295 -11.07 -3.82 -12.41
C GLN A 295 -12.17 -3.79 -11.33
N VAL A 296 -12.45 -4.97 -10.77
CA VAL A 296 -13.42 -5.17 -9.69
C VAL A 296 -12.70 -5.87 -8.54
N ASP A 297 -12.56 -5.23 -7.37
CA ASP A 297 -11.88 -5.79 -6.19
C ASP A 297 -10.49 -6.41 -6.47
N GLY A 298 -9.75 -5.85 -7.44
CA GLY A 298 -8.42 -6.31 -7.86
C GLY A 298 -8.42 -7.30 -9.03
N GLU A 299 -9.58 -7.70 -9.56
CA GLU A 299 -9.70 -8.57 -10.74
C GLU A 299 -9.93 -7.73 -12.01
N PRO A 300 -8.95 -7.64 -12.93
CA PRO A 300 -9.02 -6.77 -14.09
C PRO A 300 -9.61 -7.45 -15.34
N CYS A 301 -10.18 -6.66 -16.25
CA CYS A 301 -10.51 -7.09 -17.61
C CYS A 301 -10.56 -5.92 -18.59
N ARG A 302 -10.52 -6.22 -19.90
CA ARG A 302 -10.82 -5.23 -20.97
C ARG A 302 -12.31 -5.26 -21.25
N LEU A 303 -13.06 -4.26 -20.76
CA LEU A 303 -14.50 -4.19 -20.94
C LEU A 303 -14.84 -3.53 -22.28
N ALA A 304 -15.55 -4.24 -23.14
CA ALA A 304 -16.10 -3.71 -24.39
C ALA A 304 -17.15 -2.61 -24.10
N PRO A 305 -17.49 -1.72 -25.05
CA PRO A 305 -18.49 -0.67 -24.87
C PRO A 305 -19.78 -1.18 -24.23
N SER A 306 -20.09 -0.70 -23.03
CA SER A 306 -21.17 -1.23 -22.19
C SER A 306 -21.80 -0.15 -21.32
N THR A 307 -23.02 -0.39 -20.85
CA THR A 307 -23.60 0.39 -19.74
C THR A 307 -23.60 -0.46 -18.48
N LEU A 308 -22.99 0.05 -17.42
CA LEU A 308 -22.94 -0.57 -16.11
C LEU A 308 -23.87 0.16 -15.15
N ARG A 309 -24.59 -0.60 -14.34
CA ARG A 309 -25.37 -0.09 -13.22
C ARG A 309 -24.78 -0.57 -11.92
N ILE A 310 -24.46 0.38 -11.05
CA ILE A 310 -23.97 0.13 -9.69
C ILE A 310 -25.12 0.46 -8.74
N SER A 311 -25.42 -0.47 -7.84
CA SER A 311 -26.48 -0.32 -6.83
C SER A 311 -26.17 -1.14 -5.59
N LEU A 312 -26.67 -0.69 -4.45
CA LEU A 312 -26.52 -1.42 -3.19
C LEU A 312 -27.15 -2.82 -3.31
N ARG A 313 -26.40 -3.84 -2.91
CA ARG A 313 -26.82 -5.25 -2.90
C ARG A 313 -27.42 -5.62 -1.55
N ASN A 314 -26.57 -5.61 -0.54
CA ASN A 314 -26.86 -5.96 0.85
C ASN A 314 -25.71 -5.44 1.75
N GLN A 315 -25.85 -5.66 3.05
CA GLN A 315 -24.78 -5.48 4.02
C GLN A 315 -24.30 -6.84 4.52
N ALA A 316 -22.99 -6.99 4.69
CA ALA A 316 -22.37 -8.15 5.30
C ALA A 316 -21.91 -7.84 6.72
N ASN A 317 -22.07 -8.82 7.62
CA ASN A 317 -21.49 -8.76 8.96
C ASN A 317 -19.97 -9.00 8.87
N MET A 318 -19.18 -8.04 9.33
CA MET A 318 -17.71 -8.14 9.41
C MET A 318 -17.27 -8.03 10.86
N VAL A 319 -16.17 -8.70 11.23
CA VAL A 319 -15.52 -8.50 12.53
C VAL A 319 -14.47 -7.42 12.38
N GLN A 320 -14.61 -6.34 13.14
CA GLN A 320 -13.58 -5.31 13.28
C GLN A 320 -12.72 -5.60 14.51
N LYS A 321 -11.39 -5.58 14.34
CA LYS A 321 -10.45 -5.78 15.45
C LYS A 321 -10.52 -4.58 16.40
N SER A 322 -10.78 -4.85 17.68
CA SER A 322 -10.93 -3.83 18.72
C SER A 322 -9.62 -3.04 18.92
N LYS A 323 -9.67 -1.71 18.79
CA LYS A 323 -8.62 -0.80 19.26
C LYS A 323 -8.82 -0.59 20.77
N ARG A 324 -7.88 -0.99 21.63
CA ARG A 324 -8.02 -0.79 23.09
C ARG A 324 -8.04 0.70 23.44
N ARG A 325 -9.22 1.30 23.64
CA ARG A 325 -9.41 2.66 24.15
C ARG A 325 -9.11 2.70 25.66
N THR A 326 -8.02 3.35 26.08
CA THR A 326 -7.88 3.79 27.48
C THR A 326 -8.65 5.10 27.66
N SER A 327 -9.90 4.97 28.12
CA SER A 327 -10.71 5.94 28.88
C SER A 327 -10.63 7.45 28.56
N VAL A 328 -11.37 7.92 27.54
CA VAL A 328 -12.22 9.14 27.59
C VAL A 328 -13.32 9.00 26.52
N PRO A 329 -14.62 9.23 26.82
CA PRO A 329 -15.66 9.28 25.79
C PRO A 329 -15.65 10.66 25.13
N LEU A 330 -14.98 10.79 23.99
CA LEU A 330 -15.27 11.84 23.03
C LEU A 330 -16.29 11.27 22.03
N LEU A 331 -17.48 11.87 22.04
CA LEU A 331 -18.40 11.89 20.91
C LEU A 331 -17.63 12.47 19.72
N ASN A 332 -16.97 11.62 18.94
CA ASN A 332 -16.51 11.93 17.59
C ASN A 332 -16.18 10.63 16.87
N ASP A 333 -16.53 10.66 15.59
CA ASP A 333 -16.59 9.59 14.59
C ASP A 333 -15.47 8.52 14.68
N PRO A 334 -15.79 7.22 14.81
CA PRO A 334 -14.81 6.13 14.84
C PRO A 334 -14.01 5.95 13.53
N HIS A 335 -14.36 6.68 12.45
CA HIS A 335 -13.70 6.58 11.14
C HIS A 335 -12.76 7.75 10.81
N ALA A 336 -12.71 8.81 11.61
CA ALA A 336 -11.77 9.90 11.40
C ALA A 336 -10.37 9.53 11.89
N VAL A 337 -9.45 9.25 10.98
CA VAL A 337 -8.01 9.23 11.28
C VAL A 337 -7.59 10.67 11.60
N PRO A 338 -7.02 10.96 12.78
CA PRO A 338 -6.60 12.33 13.11
C PRO A 338 -5.61 12.85 12.07
N ASP A 339 -5.83 14.07 11.54
CA ASP A 339 -4.97 14.67 10.52
C ASP A 339 -3.50 14.70 10.94
N ARG A 340 -3.25 14.88 12.25
CA ARG A 340 -1.94 14.78 12.88
C ARG A 340 -2.03 14.03 14.20
N LEU A 341 -1.09 13.13 14.42
CA LEU A 341 -0.87 12.42 15.67
C LEU A 341 0.34 13.04 16.37
N ARG A 342 0.15 13.44 17.62
CA ARG A 342 1.23 13.88 18.50
C ARG A 342 1.62 12.71 19.39
N LEU A 343 2.77 12.12 19.12
CA LEU A 343 3.20 10.86 19.74
C LEU A 343 4.36 11.11 20.67
N ARG A 344 4.24 10.64 21.91
CA ARG A 344 5.36 10.56 22.84
C ARG A 344 6.18 9.31 22.52
N VAL A 345 7.45 9.49 22.21
CA VAL A 345 8.40 8.39 21.95
C VAL A 345 9.03 7.99 23.26
N ASN A 346 8.87 6.73 23.66
CA ASN A 346 9.50 6.16 24.85
C ASN A 346 10.43 5.00 24.45
N ARG A 347 11.66 4.97 24.97
CA ARG A 347 12.61 3.89 24.74
C ARG A 347 12.59 2.88 25.89
N ILE A 348 12.77 1.62 25.55
CA ILE A 348 12.94 0.49 26.47
C ILE A 348 14.27 -0.17 26.08
N SER A 349 15.13 -0.46 27.06
CA SER A 349 16.37 -1.19 26.78
C SER A 349 16.10 -2.67 26.53
N LEU A 350 16.91 -3.32 25.69
CA LEU A 350 16.80 -4.77 25.44
C LEU A 350 16.83 -5.61 26.73
N HIS A 351 17.69 -5.24 27.68
CA HIS A 351 17.80 -5.91 28.97
C HIS A 351 16.51 -5.83 29.80
N GLU A 352 15.86 -4.67 29.83
CA GLU A 352 14.59 -4.49 30.53
C GLU A 352 13.45 -5.24 29.84
N TYR A 353 13.41 -5.16 28.51
CA TYR A 353 12.44 -5.87 27.68
C TYR A 353 12.49 -7.39 27.95
N ASP A 354 13.67 -8.02 27.91
CA ASP A 354 13.80 -9.46 28.13
C ASP A 354 13.40 -9.90 29.55
N ARG A 355 13.75 -9.08 30.56
CA ARG A 355 13.46 -9.37 31.98
C ARG A 355 11.99 -9.22 32.32
N LEU A 356 11.29 -8.26 31.70
CA LEU A 356 9.92 -7.89 32.04
C LEU A 356 8.94 -8.13 30.88
N GLN A 357 9.28 -9.01 29.94
CA GLN A 357 8.49 -9.28 28.73
C GLN A 357 7.04 -9.71 28.99
N TYR A 358 6.66 -10.11 30.21
CA TYR A 358 5.30 -10.50 30.60
C TYR A 358 4.64 -9.49 31.56
N ASP A 359 5.31 -8.39 31.90
CA ASP A 359 4.83 -7.33 32.79
C ASP A 359 4.83 -5.99 32.04
N LYS A 360 3.87 -5.87 31.12
CA LYS A 360 3.76 -4.75 30.18
C LYS A 360 3.63 -3.39 30.87
N GLU A 361 2.83 -3.31 31.93
CA GLU A 361 2.62 -2.05 32.67
C GLU A 361 3.94 -1.60 33.32
N ARG A 362 4.69 -2.53 33.91
CA ARG A 362 5.99 -2.21 34.47
C ARG A 362 7.01 -1.79 33.41
N LEU A 363 6.97 -2.40 32.21
CA LEU A 363 7.79 -1.95 31.07
C LEU A 363 7.45 -0.52 30.63
N ARG A 364 6.17 -0.16 30.66
CA ARG A 364 5.72 1.20 30.38
C ARG A 364 6.24 2.19 31.42
N ASP A 365 6.15 1.84 32.70
CA ASP A 365 6.58 2.69 33.82
C ASP A 365 8.09 2.97 33.83
N ILE A 366 8.91 2.01 33.43
CA ILE A 366 10.37 2.17 33.39
C ILE A 366 10.89 2.73 32.07
N SER A 367 10.02 2.87 31.06
CA SER A 367 10.42 3.41 29.76
C SER A 367 10.92 4.85 29.89
N ILE A 368 11.95 5.18 29.12
CA ILE A 368 12.59 6.51 29.18
C ILE A 368 12.03 7.35 28.03
N PRO A 369 11.46 8.54 28.28
CA PRO A 369 11.00 9.41 27.20
C PRO A 369 12.19 9.88 26.35
N VAL A 370 12.02 9.82 25.03
CA VAL A 370 12.98 10.28 24.02
C VAL A 370 12.58 11.65 23.50
N GLY A 371 11.28 11.89 23.29
CA GLY A 371 10.78 13.16 22.75
C GLY A 371 9.36 13.02 22.21
N ILE A 372 8.91 14.04 21.49
CA ILE A 372 7.58 14.06 20.88
C ILE A 372 7.74 14.20 19.36
N VAL A 373 7.12 13.30 18.58
CA VAL A 373 7.00 13.45 17.13
C VAL A 373 5.57 13.81 16.76
N VAL A 374 5.41 14.68 15.76
CA VAL A 374 4.11 14.97 15.15
C VAL A 374 4.12 14.39 13.75
N VAL A 375 3.30 13.37 13.53
CA VAL A 375 3.19 12.67 12.24
C VAL A 375 1.75 12.75 11.73
N ARG A 376 1.54 12.46 10.45
CA ARG A 376 0.17 12.33 9.93
C ARG A 376 -0.49 11.04 10.45
N GLY A 377 -1.82 11.01 10.53
CA GLY A 377 -2.52 9.81 11.02
C GLY A 377 -2.43 8.59 10.09
N ASP A 378 -2.07 8.81 8.83
CA ASP A 378 -1.76 7.80 7.82
C ASP A 378 -0.25 7.54 7.65
N CYS A 379 0.58 7.95 8.62
CA CYS A 379 2.02 7.70 8.56
C CYS A 379 2.34 6.22 8.80
N ASP A 380 3.11 5.60 7.91
CA ASP A 380 3.71 4.28 8.15
C ASP A 380 4.92 4.36 9.12
N LEU A 381 5.35 3.22 9.64
CA LEU A 381 6.45 3.16 10.60
C LEU A 381 7.81 3.51 9.99
N GLU A 382 8.01 3.19 8.70
CA GLU A 382 9.26 3.49 7.99
C GLU A 382 9.44 5.02 7.88
N THR A 383 8.37 5.74 7.58
CA THR A 383 8.32 7.19 7.55
C THR A 383 8.41 7.76 8.97
N CYS A 384 7.70 7.21 9.95
CA CYS A 384 7.73 7.65 11.34
C CYS A 384 9.15 7.56 11.94
N ARG A 385 9.89 6.49 11.60
CA ARG A 385 11.30 6.32 11.98
C ARG A 385 12.15 7.52 11.57
N LEU A 386 11.94 8.08 10.38
CA LEU A 386 12.69 9.26 9.92
C LEU A 386 12.44 10.48 10.83
N TYR A 387 11.24 10.63 11.40
CA TYR A 387 10.94 11.69 12.37
C TYR A 387 11.63 11.44 13.72
N ILE A 388 11.63 10.19 14.19
CA ILE A 388 12.29 9.79 15.44
C ILE A 388 13.82 9.94 15.33
N ASP A 389 14.40 9.57 14.19
CA ASP A 389 15.83 9.71 13.94
C ASP A 389 16.24 11.20 13.89
N ARG A 390 15.38 12.09 13.36
CA ARG A 390 15.62 13.55 13.39
C ARG A 390 15.57 14.16 14.79
N LEU A 391 14.74 13.63 15.71
CA LEU A 391 14.77 14.06 17.11
C LEU A 391 16.17 13.92 17.73
N GLN A 392 16.97 12.96 17.26
CA GLN A 392 18.34 12.75 17.73
C GLN A 392 19.34 13.76 17.12
N GLU A 393 19.04 14.33 15.95
CA GLU A 393 19.96 15.24 15.24
C GLU A 393 19.82 16.70 15.72
N ASP A 394 18.61 17.16 16.03
CA ASP A 394 18.37 18.55 16.46
C ASP A 394 18.85 18.84 17.90
N GLU A 395 18.90 17.83 18.79
CA GLU A 395 19.53 17.97 20.12
C GLU A 395 21.06 18.23 20.05
N SER A 396 21.69 17.99 18.89
CA SER A 396 23.14 18.14 18.73
C SER A 396 23.59 19.57 18.42
N ARG A 397 22.67 20.50 18.11
CA ARG A 397 23.00 21.83 17.54
C ARG A 397 22.78 23.03 18.48
N GLY A 398 22.32 22.85 19.72
CA GLY A 398 22.18 23.97 20.66
C GLY A 398 22.15 23.56 22.13
N VAL A 399 23.05 24.16 22.92
CA VAL A 399 23.19 24.14 24.40
C VAL A 399 24.12 23.03 24.98
N PRO A 400 25.06 23.36 25.90
CA PRO A 400 25.92 22.39 26.57
C PRO A 400 25.13 21.41 27.46
N ARG A 401 25.54 20.14 27.43
CA ARG A 401 24.90 18.98 28.09
C ARG A 401 24.60 19.23 29.57
N THR A 402 23.32 19.21 29.93
CA THR A 402 22.86 18.76 31.24
C THR A 402 21.85 17.63 31.02
N SER A 403 22.15 16.45 31.59
CA SER A 403 21.35 15.19 31.62
C SER A 403 21.07 14.36 30.33
N SER A 404 21.82 13.25 30.19
CA SER A 404 21.37 11.86 29.93
C SER A 404 20.57 11.37 28.70
N THR A 405 20.46 12.08 27.57
CA THR A 405 20.01 11.43 26.31
C THR A 405 21.17 10.71 25.63
N SER A 406 21.27 9.37 25.82
CA SER A 406 22.13 8.54 24.99
C SER A 406 21.49 8.39 23.60
N ARG A 407 22.29 8.53 22.55
CA ARG A 407 21.85 8.35 21.16
C ARG A 407 21.26 6.95 20.99
N LEU A 408 20.08 6.86 20.37
CA LEU A 408 19.47 5.57 20.06
C LEU A 408 20.41 4.72 19.18
N SER A 409 20.42 3.40 19.38
CA SER A 409 21.21 2.53 18.51
C SER A 409 20.75 2.63 17.06
N PRO A 410 21.64 2.54 16.06
CA PRO A 410 21.24 2.54 14.64
C PRO A 410 20.29 1.40 14.24
N SER A 411 20.13 0.42 15.12
CA SER A 411 19.35 -0.80 14.92
C SER A 411 18.05 -0.86 15.73
N TRP A 412 17.67 0.19 16.46
CA TRP A 412 16.47 0.23 17.31
C TRP A 412 15.21 -0.24 16.56
N SER A 413 14.26 -0.88 17.24
CA SER A 413 13.03 -1.43 16.62
C SER A 413 11.76 -0.87 17.26
N PHE A 414 10.65 -0.79 16.52
CA PHE A 414 9.35 -0.44 17.12
C PHE A 414 8.80 -1.58 17.97
N LEU A 415 8.03 -1.22 18.99
CA LEU A 415 7.26 -2.14 19.82
C LEU A 415 5.76 -1.90 19.62
N ASP A 416 5.04 -2.92 19.17
CA ASP A 416 3.58 -2.96 19.17
C ASP A 416 3.08 -3.01 20.60
N SER A 417 2.36 -1.96 20.98
CA SER A 417 1.78 -1.73 22.30
C SER A 417 0.28 -2.05 22.35
N THR A 418 -0.34 -2.50 21.25
CA THR A 418 -1.78 -2.77 21.21
C THR A 418 -2.20 -4.05 21.92
N SER A 419 -1.25 -4.97 22.12
CA SER A 419 -1.48 -6.24 22.79
C SER A 419 -1.70 -6.07 24.30
N ALA A 420 -2.49 -6.96 24.90
CA ALA A 420 -2.93 -6.81 26.29
C ALA A 420 -1.88 -7.16 27.34
N ASP A 421 -1.02 -8.12 27.01
CA ASP A 421 -0.18 -8.88 27.93
C ASP A 421 1.30 -8.50 27.82
N ARG A 422 1.76 -8.06 26.64
CA ARG A 422 3.14 -7.68 26.40
C ARG A 422 3.33 -6.76 25.21
N PHE A 423 4.54 -6.23 25.08
CA PHE A 423 5.00 -5.59 23.85
C PHE A 423 5.45 -6.64 22.85
N TYR A 424 5.23 -6.38 21.55
CA TYR A 424 5.75 -7.22 20.47
C TYR A 424 6.70 -6.42 19.60
N ARG A 425 7.92 -6.95 19.41
CA ARG A 425 8.90 -6.32 18.52
C ARG A 425 8.44 -6.41 17.06
N ILE A 426 8.49 -5.28 16.37
CA ILE A 426 8.29 -5.19 14.93
C ILE A 426 9.66 -5.19 14.26
N ASP A 427 9.88 -6.11 13.34
CA ASP A 427 11.14 -6.15 12.59
C ASP A 427 11.22 -4.96 11.63
N LYS A 428 12.44 -4.44 11.41
CA LYS A 428 12.65 -3.30 10.51
C LYS A 428 12.12 -3.56 9.10
N ALA A 429 12.21 -4.81 8.61
CA ALA A 429 11.67 -5.19 7.31
C ALA A 429 10.13 -5.17 7.25
N GLN A 430 9.45 -5.09 8.38
CA GLN A 430 7.98 -5.07 8.49
C GLN A 430 7.42 -3.65 8.68
N GLU A 431 8.25 -2.62 8.86
CA GLU A 431 7.79 -1.26 9.19
C GLU A 431 6.86 -0.66 8.13
N HIS A 432 7.17 -0.86 6.84
CA HIS A 432 6.33 -0.45 5.70
C HIS A 432 4.99 -1.22 5.59
N LEU A 433 4.75 -2.22 6.45
CA LEU A 433 3.49 -2.95 6.51
C LEU A 433 2.54 -2.40 7.56
N HIS A 434 3.01 -1.50 8.43
CA HIS A 434 2.30 -1.01 9.59
C HIS A 434 2.16 0.50 9.56
N PHE A 435 0.98 0.98 9.92
CA PHE A 435 0.75 2.38 10.24
C PHE A 435 0.99 2.63 11.72
N VAL A 436 1.38 3.86 12.07
CA VAL A 436 1.62 4.23 13.46
C VAL A 436 0.37 3.99 14.33
N THR A 437 -0.81 4.27 13.78
CA THR A 437 -2.11 4.01 14.43
C THR A 437 -2.44 2.53 14.65
N GLU A 438 -1.70 1.61 14.03
CA GLU A 438 -1.90 0.17 14.22
C GLU A 438 -1.12 -0.37 15.43
N ILE A 439 -0.11 0.35 15.91
CA ILE A 439 0.82 -0.15 16.94
C ILE A 439 0.77 0.66 18.24
N CYS A 440 0.23 1.88 18.18
CA CYS A 440 0.07 2.77 19.32
C CYS A 440 -1.08 3.76 19.13
N GLN A 441 -1.39 4.50 20.19
CA GLN A 441 -2.38 5.60 20.17
C GLN A 441 -1.67 6.94 20.40
N ASP A 442 -1.22 7.18 21.63
CA ASP A 442 -0.58 8.44 22.02
C ASP A 442 0.91 8.28 22.34
N GLU A 443 1.35 7.06 22.63
CA GLU A 443 2.72 6.74 23.04
C GLU A 443 3.29 5.63 22.16
N VAL A 444 4.38 5.92 21.46
CA VAL A 444 5.13 4.92 20.68
C VAL A 444 6.32 4.42 21.50
N PHE A 445 6.47 3.09 21.57
CA PHE A 445 7.57 2.46 22.29
C PHE A 445 8.61 1.94 21.30
N ILE A 446 9.89 2.18 21.59
CA ILE A 446 11.01 1.67 20.81
C ILE A 446 11.93 0.83 21.68
N LEU A 447 12.45 -0.24 21.10
CA LEU A 447 13.42 -1.14 21.70
C LEU A 447 14.82 -0.73 21.25
N ASP A 448 15.63 -0.30 22.22
CA ASP A 448 17.03 0.02 22.01
C ASP A 448 17.88 -1.24 22.23
N HIS A 449 18.52 -1.72 21.16
CA HIS A 449 19.32 -2.96 21.20
C HIS A 449 20.69 -2.76 21.86
N GLU A 450 21.12 -1.51 22.05
CA GLU A 450 22.36 -1.17 22.74
C GLU A 450 22.03 -0.33 23.98
N GLY A 451 22.25 -0.88 25.17
CA GLY A 451 21.68 -0.34 26.40
C GLY A 451 22.19 1.05 26.81
N PRO A 452 21.32 1.95 27.32
CA PRO A 452 21.75 3.14 28.05
C PRO A 452 22.17 2.81 29.49
N THR A 453 23.25 3.42 29.95
CA THR A 453 23.58 3.52 31.38
C THR A 453 22.57 4.45 32.08
N VAL A 454 22.01 3.97 33.19
CA VAL A 454 20.95 4.60 33.98
C VAL A 454 21.38 5.99 34.49
N ASN A 455 20.53 7.01 34.31
CA ASN A 455 20.32 8.07 35.31
C ASN A 455 19.00 8.82 35.03
N GLN A 456 18.17 8.94 36.08
CA GLN A 456 16.88 9.62 36.07
C GLN A 456 17.04 11.13 35.89
N GLY A 457 16.25 11.74 35.01
CA GLY A 457 16.23 13.19 34.78
C GLY A 457 14.99 13.64 33.99
N SER A 458 14.48 14.82 34.34
CA SER A 458 13.27 15.49 33.86
C SER A 458 13.25 15.80 32.35
N MET A 459 12.05 15.82 31.75
CA MET A 459 11.75 16.02 30.32
C MET A 459 12.07 17.44 29.81
N PRO A 460 12.67 17.61 28.61
CA PRO A 460 12.61 18.84 27.83
C PRO A 460 11.44 18.82 26.84
N ASP A 461 10.76 19.96 26.69
CA ASP A 461 9.56 20.15 25.85
C ASP A 461 10.00 20.61 24.45
N LEU A 462 10.49 19.69 23.60
CA LEU A 462 10.85 19.98 22.20
C LEU A 462 9.78 19.42 21.26
N VAL A 463 8.99 20.31 20.67
CA VAL A 463 8.00 19.98 19.64
C VAL A 463 8.61 20.31 18.27
N VAL A 464 8.86 19.29 17.44
CA VAL A 464 9.31 19.49 16.06
C VAL A 464 8.09 19.61 15.15
N GLU A 465 7.79 20.82 14.71
CA GLU A 465 6.80 21.10 13.65
C GLU A 465 7.50 21.46 12.33
N PRO A 466 6.93 21.14 11.16
CA PRO A 466 7.50 21.53 9.89
C PRO A 466 7.36 23.04 9.69
N THR A 467 8.46 23.79 9.80
CA THR A 467 8.50 25.22 9.40
C THR A 467 9.01 25.38 7.98
N THR A 468 8.30 26.22 7.22
CA THR A 468 8.69 26.66 5.87
C THR A 468 9.80 27.70 5.97
N GLY A 469 11.05 27.31 5.71
CA GLY A 469 12.13 28.30 5.46
C GLY A 469 13.53 27.84 5.82
N TYR A 470 14.40 27.83 4.79
CA TYR A 470 15.86 27.68 4.81
C TYR A 470 16.44 26.40 5.45
N VAL A 471 16.52 25.38 4.60
CA VAL A 471 17.15 24.08 4.89
C VAL A 471 18.67 24.19 4.71
N SER A 472 19.41 23.85 5.78
CA SER A 472 20.88 23.78 5.81
C SER A 472 21.41 22.57 5.02
N ARG A 473 22.67 22.67 4.59
CA ARG A 473 23.37 21.92 3.53
C ARG A 473 23.43 20.39 3.63
N ASP A 474 22.88 19.76 4.66
CA ASP A 474 23.01 18.30 4.89
C ASP A 474 21.75 17.49 4.52
N THR A 475 20.63 18.14 4.22
CA THR A 475 19.37 17.49 3.77
C THR A 475 19.40 17.09 2.29
N TYR A 476 20.53 17.28 1.60
CA TYR A 476 20.70 16.96 0.18
C TYR A 476 20.71 15.47 -0.14
N ASN A 477 20.88 14.56 0.84
CA ASN A 477 21.18 13.15 0.54
C ASN A 477 19.96 12.25 0.27
N ILE A 478 18.74 12.66 0.64
CA ILE A 478 17.53 11.84 0.42
C ILE A 478 16.65 12.42 -0.71
N LEU A 479 16.69 13.75 -0.91
CA LEU A 479 16.03 14.40 -2.05
C LEU A 479 16.81 14.21 -3.37
N PHE A 480 18.10 13.83 -3.33
CA PHE A 480 18.94 13.69 -4.52
C PHE A 480 18.47 12.58 -5.48
N LEU A 481 17.76 11.57 -4.97
CA LEU A 481 17.43 10.37 -5.75
C LEU A 481 16.37 10.61 -6.85
N LEU A 482 15.60 11.70 -6.76
CA LEU A 482 14.51 12.00 -7.69
C LEU A 482 14.69 13.33 -8.46
N VAL A 483 15.68 14.15 -8.11
CA VAL A 483 15.95 15.43 -8.79
C VAL A 483 16.79 15.21 -10.04
N ARG A 484 16.36 15.77 -11.17
CA ARG A 484 17.11 15.81 -12.43
C ARG A 484 17.71 17.20 -12.64
N ASP A 485 18.95 17.28 -13.12
CA ASP A 485 19.53 18.55 -13.56
C ASP A 485 18.80 19.09 -14.81
N SER A 486 19.11 20.32 -15.22
CA SER A 486 18.54 20.96 -16.41
C SER A 486 18.82 20.22 -17.73
N ARG A 487 19.64 19.17 -17.70
CA ARG A 487 19.96 18.28 -18.83
C ARG A 487 19.34 16.89 -18.65
N GLY A 488 18.45 16.71 -17.67
CA GLY A 488 17.76 15.46 -17.38
C GLY A 488 18.59 14.42 -16.63
N CYS A 489 19.76 14.77 -16.09
CA CYS A 489 20.65 13.84 -15.38
C CYS A 489 20.22 13.66 -13.92
N SER A 490 19.90 12.43 -13.53
CA SER A 490 19.66 12.04 -12.12
C SER A 490 20.97 11.83 -11.35
N ALA A 491 20.88 11.73 -10.01
CA ALA A 491 21.98 11.34 -9.14
C ALA A 491 22.72 10.08 -9.61
N LEU A 492 21.98 9.06 -10.07
CA LEU A 492 22.55 7.83 -10.60
C LEU A 492 23.38 8.07 -11.87
N HIS A 493 22.96 8.98 -12.75
CA HIS A 493 23.73 9.34 -13.93
C HIS A 493 25.08 9.98 -13.57
N ILE A 494 25.09 10.82 -12.53
CA ILE A 494 26.30 11.53 -12.09
C ILE A 494 27.23 10.57 -11.33
N ALA A 495 26.69 9.72 -10.45
CA ALA A 495 27.46 8.69 -9.76
C ALA A 495 28.08 7.69 -10.75
N ALA A 496 27.31 7.29 -11.77
CA ALA A 496 27.78 6.39 -12.82
C ALA A 496 28.82 7.06 -13.75
N GLN A 497 28.66 8.36 -14.06
CA GLN A 497 29.62 9.13 -14.85
C GLN A 497 30.98 9.25 -14.16
N ASN A 498 30.99 9.43 -12.83
CA ASN A 498 32.19 9.66 -12.05
C ASN A 498 32.79 8.37 -11.44
N GLY A 499 32.23 7.20 -11.71
CA GLY A 499 32.78 5.92 -11.27
C GLY A 499 32.58 5.62 -9.78
N HIS A 500 31.56 6.20 -9.12
CA HIS A 500 31.30 6.00 -7.69
C HIS A 500 30.59 4.67 -7.45
N GLU A 501 31.36 3.57 -7.43
CA GLU A 501 30.87 2.19 -7.38
C GLU A 501 29.94 1.91 -6.20
N ASP A 502 30.33 2.30 -4.99
CA ASP A 502 29.56 2.06 -3.75
C ASP A 502 28.23 2.81 -3.75
N LEU A 503 28.24 4.05 -4.24
CA LEU A 503 27.05 4.88 -4.34
C LEU A 503 26.10 4.36 -5.43
N VAL A 504 26.63 3.86 -6.54
CA VAL A 504 25.83 3.17 -7.57
C VAL A 504 25.23 1.89 -7.02
N GLY A 505 25.99 1.09 -6.27
CA GLY A 505 25.50 -0.12 -5.62
C GLY A 505 24.35 0.17 -4.64
N PHE A 506 24.52 1.20 -3.80
CA PHE A 506 23.50 1.65 -2.86
C PHE A 506 22.22 2.13 -3.58
N ILE A 507 22.36 2.92 -4.66
CA ILE A 507 21.22 3.42 -5.43
C ILE A 507 20.51 2.28 -6.19
N LEU A 508 21.24 1.29 -6.70
CA LEU A 508 20.68 0.13 -7.40
C LEU A 508 19.94 -0.82 -6.46
N GLN A 509 20.38 -0.96 -5.21
CA GLN A 509 19.63 -1.70 -4.19
C GLN A 509 18.28 -1.06 -3.87
N GLN A 510 18.12 0.23 -4.17
CA GLN A 510 16.88 1.01 -4.02
C GLN A 510 16.06 1.13 -5.32
N GLY A 511 16.45 0.43 -6.40
CA GLY A 511 15.56 0.11 -7.53
C GLY A 511 15.34 1.18 -8.60
N VAL A 512 16.38 1.75 -9.23
CA VAL A 512 16.21 2.68 -10.36
C VAL A 512 17.25 2.43 -11.45
N GLY A 513 16.84 2.26 -12.72
CA GLY A 513 17.82 2.16 -13.81
C GLY A 513 17.27 1.99 -15.23
N ASP A 514 17.06 3.10 -15.93
CA ASP A 514 17.10 3.15 -17.39
C ASP A 514 17.96 4.36 -17.80
N THR A 515 18.98 4.16 -18.65
CA THR A 515 19.94 5.15 -19.24
C THR A 515 21.22 5.55 -18.48
N ALA A 516 21.45 5.06 -17.25
CA ALA A 516 22.74 5.27 -16.54
C ALA A 516 23.92 4.49 -17.18
N LEU A 517 23.63 3.34 -17.80
CA LEU A 517 24.63 2.46 -18.43
C LEU A 517 25.39 3.16 -19.58
N HIS A 518 24.69 3.94 -20.39
CA HIS A 518 25.31 4.68 -21.51
C HIS A 518 26.32 5.73 -21.02
N LYS A 519 26.04 6.40 -19.90
CA LYS A 519 26.97 7.40 -19.33
C LYS A 519 28.21 6.74 -18.73
N ALA A 520 28.03 5.65 -17.97
CA ALA A 520 29.16 4.86 -17.45
C ALA A 520 30.05 4.33 -18.59
N ALA A 521 29.44 3.83 -19.67
CA ALA A 521 30.16 3.35 -20.84
C ALA A 521 30.92 4.47 -21.58
N SER A 522 30.29 5.64 -21.77
CA SER A 522 30.93 6.80 -22.42
C SER A 522 32.18 7.30 -21.69
N GLN A 523 32.22 7.13 -20.37
CA GLN A 523 33.34 7.50 -19.51
C GLN A 523 34.26 6.32 -19.15
N LYS A 524 34.09 5.18 -19.83
CA LYS A 524 34.92 3.97 -19.66
C LYS A 524 34.94 3.41 -18.22
N GLN A 525 33.86 3.58 -17.47
CA GLN A 525 33.74 3.10 -16.08
C GLN A 525 33.31 1.62 -16.05
N HIS A 526 34.26 0.72 -16.32
CA HIS A 526 33.98 -0.71 -16.55
C HIS A 526 33.35 -1.46 -15.35
N ALA A 527 33.71 -1.11 -14.10
CA ALA A 527 33.14 -1.75 -12.91
C ALA A 527 31.66 -1.39 -12.71
N VAL A 528 31.34 -0.11 -12.86
CA VAL A 528 29.99 0.42 -12.80
C VAL A 528 29.10 -0.15 -13.90
N CYS A 529 29.61 -0.31 -15.13
CA CYS A 529 28.89 -0.97 -16.23
C CYS A 529 28.48 -2.41 -15.88
N ARG A 530 29.38 -3.18 -15.24
CA ARG A 530 29.08 -4.56 -14.81
C ARG A 530 27.99 -4.60 -13.75
N LEU A 531 28.03 -3.69 -12.78
CA LEU A 531 26.99 -3.59 -11.75
C LEU A 531 25.63 -3.21 -12.33
N LEU A 532 25.59 -2.25 -13.25
CA LEU A 532 24.36 -1.81 -13.92
C LEU A 532 23.74 -2.92 -14.77
N VAL A 533 24.55 -3.68 -15.53
CA VAL A 533 24.06 -4.84 -16.30
C VAL A 533 23.57 -5.96 -15.37
N LYS A 534 24.29 -6.25 -14.28
CA LYS A 534 23.87 -7.25 -13.28
C LYS A 534 22.57 -6.85 -12.57
N ALA A 535 22.29 -5.56 -12.45
CA ALA A 535 21.05 -5.00 -11.90
C ALA A 535 19.90 -4.88 -12.93
N GLY A 536 20.10 -5.32 -14.19
CA GLY A 536 19.04 -5.40 -15.19
C GLY A 536 18.97 -4.24 -16.20
N ALA A 537 19.99 -3.37 -16.28
CA ALA A 537 20.01 -2.28 -17.24
C ALA A 537 20.10 -2.79 -18.71
N SER A 538 19.19 -2.33 -19.57
CA SER A 538 19.15 -2.72 -20.99
C SER A 538 20.27 -2.07 -21.82
N LEU A 539 20.89 -2.86 -22.69
CA LEU A 539 21.95 -2.45 -23.62
C LEU A 539 21.44 -1.73 -24.87
N GLU A 540 20.12 -1.75 -25.14
CA GLU A 540 19.57 -1.35 -26.45
C GLU A 540 18.79 -0.01 -26.44
N LYS A 541 18.69 0.68 -25.30
CA LYS A 541 17.93 1.96 -25.20
C LYS A 541 18.81 3.18 -25.52
N THR A 542 18.66 3.76 -26.71
CA THR A 542 19.30 5.03 -27.09
C THR A 542 18.54 6.26 -26.55
N ASN A 543 19.26 7.29 -26.11
CA ASN A 543 18.66 8.55 -25.65
C ASN A 543 18.04 9.33 -26.82
N PHE A 544 16.78 9.75 -26.65
CA PHE A 544 16.24 10.91 -27.35
C PHE A 544 16.73 12.18 -26.65
N GLN A 545 17.44 13.06 -27.36
CA GLN A 545 17.14 14.51 -27.35
C GLN A 545 17.93 15.31 -28.41
N VAL A 546 17.13 16.06 -29.17
CA VAL A 546 17.32 17.42 -29.72
C VAL A 546 18.43 17.65 -30.77
N ASN A 547 17.96 17.86 -32.00
CA ASN A 547 18.61 18.65 -33.05
C ASN A 547 19.09 20.01 -32.52
N THR A 548 20.40 20.23 -32.51
CA THR A 548 20.99 21.56 -32.77
C THR A 548 22.24 21.39 -33.62
N HIS A 549 22.19 22.02 -34.79
CA HIS A 549 23.29 22.12 -35.73
C HIS A 549 24.45 22.93 -35.13
N THR A 550 25.64 22.35 -35.08
CA THR A 550 26.89 23.09 -35.30
C THR A 550 27.92 22.17 -35.95
N ARG A 551 28.20 22.44 -37.22
CA ARG A 551 29.41 21.99 -37.93
C ARG A 551 30.64 22.53 -37.21
N THR A 552 31.60 21.66 -36.92
CA THR A 552 33.04 21.97 -37.08
C THR A 552 33.79 20.69 -37.45
N HIS A 553 34.48 20.74 -38.59
CA HIS A 553 35.50 19.82 -39.09
C HIS A 553 36.61 19.57 -38.02
N THR A 554 37.35 18.46 -37.94
CA THR A 554 38.32 17.98 -38.95
C THR A 554 38.90 16.60 -38.57
N HIS A 555 39.17 15.79 -39.61
CA HIS A 555 40.23 14.78 -39.82
C HIS A 555 40.70 13.81 -38.71
N ALA A 556 40.66 12.50 -39.00
CA ALA A 556 41.87 11.69 -39.22
C ALA A 556 41.57 10.33 -39.89
N HIS A 557 42.52 9.94 -40.74
CA HIS A 557 42.49 8.92 -41.78
C HIS A 557 42.22 7.46 -41.38
N ALA A 558 41.57 6.76 -42.32
CA ALA A 558 41.58 5.31 -42.48
C ALA A 558 42.94 4.79 -42.97
N HIS A 559 43.37 3.63 -42.46
CA HIS A 559 44.14 2.58 -43.17
C HIS A 559 43.93 1.25 -42.40
N THR A 560 43.07 0.36 -42.90
CA THR A 560 43.42 -0.88 -43.64
C THR A 560 44.34 -1.86 -42.90
N ARG A 561 43.80 -3.03 -42.55
CA ARG A 561 44.39 -4.31 -42.98
C ARG A 561 43.34 -5.42 -43.04
N THR A 562 43.12 -5.83 -44.29
CA THR A 562 42.48 -7.03 -44.78
C THR A 562 43.17 -8.30 -44.28
N HIS A 563 42.40 -9.33 -43.94
CA HIS A 563 42.70 -10.69 -44.38
C HIS A 563 41.39 -11.47 -44.61
N THR A 564 41.17 -11.74 -45.89
CA THR A 564 40.22 -12.69 -46.47
C THR A 564 40.62 -14.12 -46.15
N HIS A 565 39.67 -14.96 -45.75
CA HIS A 565 39.65 -16.36 -46.17
C HIS A 565 38.21 -16.81 -46.38
N THR A 566 37.88 -16.95 -47.67
CA THR A 566 36.77 -17.73 -48.21
C THR A 566 37.06 -19.23 -48.08
N HIS A 567 36.08 -20.00 -47.62
CA HIS A 567 35.85 -21.36 -48.11
C HIS A 567 34.34 -21.65 -48.12
N THR A 568 33.82 -21.81 -49.34
CA THR A 568 32.62 -22.52 -49.77
C THR A 568 32.63 -23.96 -49.21
N LEU A 569 31.51 -24.61 -48.86
CA LEU A 569 30.23 -24.81 -49.56
C LEU A 569 29.04 -24.74 -48.60
#